data_AF-A0A7Y3SZ18-F1
#
_entry.id   AF-A0A7Y3SZ18-F1
#
_cell.length_a   1.000
_cell.length_b   1.000
_cell.length_c   1.000
_cell.angle_alpha   90.00
_cell.angle_beta   90.00
_cell.angle_gamma   90.00
#
_symmetry.space_group_name_H-M   'P 1'
#
loop_
_entity.id
_entity.type
_entity.pdbx_description
1 polymer ?
#
loop_
_entity_poly.entity_id
_entity_poly.type
_entity_poly.pdbx_seq_one_letter_code
_entity_poly.pdbx_strand_id
1 'polypeptide(L)'
;MKIKKWKWNYYILAFFIFIGLMLFIDLKLEGTVAEFFERQLLFDREKLLFVGIDRTRGTFYWPRLRYILKDMVICGFVLLEIVVYFTSRYSQNKQRKGIITQLEQRISLLKRGKVPEKVQELKLIDSEINEIRHENELVRQEILIEIGKKNDLVTYLAHYLRTPLTSIVGYLKILDESEVTEKVRRDYIKKLLEKSYRMEDLTNQFFDITRFSLQEIPLNKSLLDAAFS
;
A
#
# COMPACT_ATOMS: atom_id res chain seq x y z
N MET A 1 -20.10 22.87 7.45
CA MET A 1 -19.32 24.12 7.65
C MET A 1 -17.94 23.75 8.23
N LYS A 2 -16.89 23.60 7.40
CA LYS A 2 -15.55 23.23 7.89
C LYS A 2 -14.84 24.48 8.41
N ILE A 3 -14.64 24.54 9.72
CA ILE A 3 -13.90 25.60 10.41
C ILE A 3 -12.47 25.59 9.88
N LYS A 4 -12.13 26.64 9.12
CA LYS A 4 -10.81 26.94 8.57
C LYS A 4 -9.83 27.10 9.75
N LYS A 5 -9.24 26.00 10.24
CA LYS A 5 -8.29 26.03 11.37
C LYS A 5 -7.17 27.01 11.01
N TRP A 6 -7.17 28.10 11.75
CA TRP A 6 -6.48 29.35 11.51
C TRP A 6 -4.98 29.19 11.23
N LYS A 7 -4.51 29.82 10.14
CA LYS A 7 -3.08 30.03 9.82
C LYS A 7 -2.36 30.94 10.84
N TRP A 8 -3.07 31.50 11.82
CA TRP A 8 -2.57 32.44 12.82
C TRP A 8 -1.43 31.90 13.67
N ASN A 9 -1.41 30.59 13.96
CA ASN A 9 -0.42 30.00 14.85
C ASN A 9 1.03 30.13 14.34
N TYR A 10 1.21 30.21 13.02
CA TYR A 10 2.53 30.34 12.40
C TYR A 10 3.06 31.77 12.45
N TYR A 11 2.20 32.77 12.28
CA TYR A 11 2.57 34.18 12.43
C TYR A 11 2.93 34.50 13.88
N ILE A 12 2.22 33.88 14.84
CA ILE A 12 2.53 34.01 16.27
C ILE A 12 3.90 33.39 16.58
N LEU A 13 4.20 32.20 16.06
CA LEU A 13 5.51 31.57 16.27
C LEU A 13 6.65 32.38 15.63
N ALA A 14 6.45 32.89 14.41
CA ALA A 14 7.41 33.77 13.74
C ALA A 14 7.68 35.05 14.55
N PHE A 15 6.64 35.62 15.15
CA PHE A 15 6.73 36.81 16.00
C PHE A 15 7.57 36.54 17.27
N PHE A 16 7.37 35.40 17.94
CA PHE A 16 8.20 35.03 19.09
C PHE A 16 9.65 34.74 18.73
N ILE A 17 9.91 34.12 17.56
CA ILE A 17 11.27 33.92 17.05
C ILE A 17 11.94 35.28 16.76
N PHE A 18 11.20 36.22 16.17
CA PHE A 18 11.70 37.57 15.91
C PHE A 18 12.04 38.33 17.21
N ILE A 19 11.16 38.27 18.22
CA ILE A 19 11.43 38.85 19.54
C ILE A 19 12.67 38.19 20.18
N GLY A 20 12.79 36.87 20.10
CA GLY A 20 13.96 36.15 20.62
C GLY A 20 15.26 36.54 19.91
N LEU A 21 15.21 36.78 18.59
CA LEU A 21 16.35 37.27 17.81
C LEU A 21 16.75 38.69 18.23
N MET A 22 15.78 39.59 18.40
CA MET A 22 16.02 40.96 18.88
C MET A 22 16.66 40.95 20.28
N LEU A 23 16.11 40.17 21.22
CA LEU A 23 16.67 40.03 22.57
C LEU A 23 18.06 39.38 22.56
N PHE A 24 18.34 38.46 21.63
CA PHE A 24 19.67 37.86 21.48
C PHE A 24 20.69 38.88 20.97
N ILE A 25 20.30 39.74 20.02
CA ILE A 25 21.14 40.84 19.53
C ILE A 25 21.46 41.81 20.67
N ASP A 26 20.46 42.18 21.46
CA ASP A 26 20.66 43.10 22.59
C ASP A 26 21.50 42.46 23.73
N LEU A 27 21.23 41.21 24.12
CA LEU A 27 21.86 40.60 25.31
C LEU A 27 23.24 39.97 25.06
N LYS A 28 23.50 39.42 23.86
CA LYS A 28 24.74 38.67 23.57
C LYS A 28 25.69 39.40 22.65
N LEU A 29 25.22 40.39 21.90
CA LEU A 29 26.00 41.09 20.90
C LEU A 29 26.22 42.56 21.23
N GLU A 30 25.82 43.02 22.43
CA GLU A 30 25.86 44.43 22.87
C GLU A 30 27.21 45.10 22.57
N GLY A 31 28.33 44.45 22.92
CA GLY A 31 29.69 44.96 22.63
C GLY A 31 30.09 44.83 21.15
N THR A 32 29.78 43.71 20.51
CA THR A 32 30.18 43.41 19.11
C THR A 32 29.44 44.28 18.11
N VAL A 33 28.16 44.52 18.34
CA VAL A 33 27.29 45.34 17.47
C VAL A 33 27.60 46.81 17.66
N ALA A 34 27.77 47.27 18.91
CA ALA A 34 28.20 48.64 19.18
C ALA A 34 29.58 48.91 18.54
N GLU A 35 30.57 48.03 18.72
CA GLU A 35 31.89 48.20 18.12
C GLU A 35 31.86 48.15 16.58
N PHE A 36 30.99 47.31 16.00
CA PHE A 36 30.74 47.27 14.55
C PHE A 36 30.19 48.61 14.05
N PHE A 37 29.17 49.16 14.71
CA PHE A 37 28.59 50.44 14.33
C PHE A 37 29.56 51.60 14.53
N GLU A 38 30.33 51.62 15.63
CA GLU A 38 31.40 52.60 15.82
C GLU A 38 32.44 52.51 14.70
N ARG A 39 32.83 51.30 14.29
CA ARG A 39 33.81 51.09 13.20
C ARG A 39 33.28 51.47 11.83
N GLN A 40 32.00 51.27 11.59
CA GLN A 40 31.40 51.53 10.28
C GLN A 40 30.93 52.98 10.13
N LEU A 41 30.39 53.59 11.18
CA LEU A 41 29.70 54.89 11.11
C LEU A 41 30.56 56.10 11.52
N LEU A 42 31.63 55.90 12.30
CA LEU A 42 32.48 57.00 12.78
C LEU A 42 33.85 57.03 12.08
N PHE A 43 34.27 58.21 11.63
CA PHE A 43 35.63 58.52 11.14
C PHE A 43 36.39 59.38 12.17
N ASP A 44 37.73 59.39 12.14
CA ASP A 44 38.61 60.05 13.13
C ASP A 44 38.22 59.76 14.58
N ARG A 45 38.22 58.46 14.92
CA ARG A 45 37.86 58.00 16.26
C ARG A 45 38.96 58.28 17.25
N GLU A 46 38.69 59.17 18.20
CA GLU A 46 39.52 59.35 19.39
C GLU A 46 38.86 58.67 20.57
N LYS A 47 39.63 57.83 21.27
CA LYS A 47 39.23 57.27 22.57
C LYS A 47 39.54 58.32 23.63
N LEU A 48 38.51 58.88 24.24
CA LEU A 48 38.64 59.84 25.33
C LEU A 48 38.25 59.14 26.64
N LEU A 49 39.19 59.07 27.58
CA LEU A 49 38.92 58.66 28.96
C LEU A 49 38.33 59.85 29.70
N PHE A 50 37.02 59.83 29.95
CA PHE A 50 36.35 60.87 30.72
C PHE A 50 35.59 60.24 31.89
N VAL A 51 36.08 60.48 33.12
CA VAL A 51 35.47 60.02 34.38
C VAL A 51 35.29 58.48 34.43
N GLY A 52 36.33 57.72 34.08
CA GLY A 52 36.33 56.25 34.20
C GLY A 52 35.39 55.50 33.24
N ILE A 53 34.78 56.21 32.28
CA ILE A 53 33.93 55.65 31.24
C ILE A 53 34.63 55.83 29.90
N ASP A 54 34.83 54.74 29.17
CA ASP A 54 35.36 54.78 27.80
C ASP A 54 34.35 55.46 26.89
N ARG A 55 34.73 56.61 26.29
CA ARG A 55 33.93 57.26 25.24
C ARG A 55 34.71 57.35 23.94
N THR A 56 34.03 57.04 22.85
CA THR A 56 34.52 57.23 21.49
C THR A 56 33.91 58.52 20.93
N ARG A 57 34.76 59.44 20.44
CA ARG A 57 34.33 60.62 19.70
C ARG A 57 34.77 60.46 18.25
N GLY A 58 33.89 60.74 17.30
CA GLY A 58 34.21 60.68 15.88
C GLY A 58 33.20 61.45 15.04
N THR A 59 33.52 61.67 13.77
CA THR A 59 32.61 62.30 12.80
C THR A 59 31.70 61.26 12.18
N PHE A 60 30.39 61.55 12.14
CA PHE A 60 29.38 60.59 11.72
C PHE A 60 29.14 60.59 10.21
N TYR A 61 29.23 59.42 9.57
CA TYR A 61 29.12 59.27 8.12
C TYR A 61 27.74 58.73 7.68
N TRP A 62 26.84 59.65 7.36
CA TRP A 62 25.46 59.35 6.97
C TRP A 62 25.28 58.39 5.77
N PRO A 63 26.10 58.47 4.69
CA PRO A 63 25.90 57.57 3.55
C PRO A 63 26.07 56.08 3.89
N ARG A 64 26.99 55.71 4.80
CA ARG A 64 27.13 54.31 5.24
C ARG A 64 25.93 53.84 6.04
N LEU A 65 25.40 54.66 6.95
CA LEU A 65 24.17 54.31 7.67
C LEU A 65 23.02 54.03 6.70
N ARG A 66 22.88 54.85 5.65
CA ARG A 66 21.86 54.64 4.62
C ARG A 66 21.99 53.28 3.92
N TYR A 67 23.20 52.79 3.65
CA TYR A 67 23.41 51.47 3.06
C TYR A 67 23.08 50.34 4.04
N ILE A 68 23.55 50.44 5.29
CA ILE A 68 23.25 49.44 6.33
C ILE A 68 21.74 49.30 6.55
N LEU A 69 21.00 50.42 6.57
CA LEU A 69 19.54 50.38 6.70
C LEU A 69 18.85 49.71 5.51
N LYS A 70 19.34 49.93 4.27
CA LYS A 70 18.80 49.26 3.08
C LYS A 70 19.04 47.76 3.13
N ASP A 71 20.25 47.34 3.48
CA ASP A 71 20.61 45.91 3.57
C ASP A 71 19.80 45.22 4.67
N MET A 72 19.58 45.88 5.81
CA MET A 72 18.75 45.36 6.90
C MET A 72 17.30 45.13 6.46
N VAL A 73 16.72 46.05 5.70
CA VAL A 73 15.36 45.91 5.16
C VAL A 73 15.28 44.75 4.16
N ILE A 74 16.27 44.61 3.27
CA ILE A 74 16.32 43.51 2.30
C ILE A 74 16.45 42.16 3.02
N CYS A 75 17.36 42.06 3.99
CA CYS A 75 17.54 40.84 4.79
C CYS A 75 16.28 40.46 5.58
N GLY A 76 15.60 41.44 6.18
CA GLY A 76 14.34 41.22 6.89
C GLY A 76 13.24 40.70 5.97
N PHE A 77 13.12 41.25 4.76
CA PHE A 77 12.17 40.79 3.75
C PHE A 77 12.45 39.35 3.31
N VAL A 78 13.72 39.02 3.02
CA VAL A 78 14.13 37.65 2.65
C VAL A 78 13.86 36.65 3.78
N LEU A 79 14.13 37.03 5.03
CA LEU A 79 13.85 36.19 6.19
C LEU A 79 12.35 35.92 6.32
N LEU A 80 11.51 36.93 6.10
CA LEU A 80 10.05 36.80 6.12
C LEU A 80 9.58 35.80 5.06
N GLU A 81 10.06 35.90 3.82
CA GLU A 81 9.75 34.96 2.74
C GLU A 81 10.15 33.52 3.09
N ILE A 82 11.33 33.34 3.70
CA ILE A 82 11.79 32.02 4.17
C ILE A 82 10.83 31.45 5.22
N VAL A 83 10.45 32.25 6.23
CA VAL A 83 9.54 31.81 7.29
C VAL A 83 8.16 31.44 6.73
N VAL A 84 7.62 32.24 5.80
CA VAL A 84 6.35 31.96 5.14
C VAL A 84 6.43 30.66 4.33
N TYR A 85 7.53 30.44 3.61
CA TYR A 85 7.77 29.21 2.86
C TYR A 85 7.81 27.97 3.76
N PHE A 86 8.59 28.00 4.84
CA PHE A 86 8.74 26.87 5.77
C PHE A 86 7.43 26.52 6.48
N THR A 87 6.69 27.54 6.94
CA THR A 87 5.40 27.33 7.62
C THR A 87 4.34 26.76 6.68
N SER A 88 4.29 27.23 5.43
CA SER A 88 3.44 26.67 4.37
C SER A 88 3.77 25.20 4.09
N ARG A 89 5.06 24.88 3.93
CA ARG A 89 5.52 23.50 3.69
C ARG A 89 5.22 22.56 4.85
N TYR A 90 5.41 23.01 6.09
CA TYR A 90 5.11 22.23 7.29
C TYR A 90 3.61 21.89 7.40
N SER A 91 2.73 22.86 7.10
CA SER A 91 1.28 22.66 7.11
C SER A 91 0.83 21.61 6.08
N GLN A 92 1.35 21.70 4.85
CA GLN A 92 1.03 20.76 3.78
C GLN A 92 1.49 19.33 4.11
N ASN A 93 2.65 19.17 4.77
CA ASN A 93 3.13 17.87 5.21
C ASN A 93 2.19 17.20 6.23
N LYS A 94 1.59 17.98 7.13
CA LYS A 94 0.66 17.43 8.13
C LYS A 94 -0.64 16.92 7.48
N GLN A 95 -1.18 17.64 6.50
CA GLN A 95 -2.38 17.22 5.77
C GLN A 95 -2.12 15.95 4.95
N ARG A 96 -0.98 15.88 4.25
CA ARG A 96 -0.59 14.69 3.48
C ARG A 96 -0.47 13.45 4.35
N LYS A 97 0.17 13.56 5.52
CA LYS A 97 0.24 12.44 6.49
C LYS A 97 -1.14 11.96 6.90
N GLY A 98 -2.09 12.87 7.16
CA GLY A 98 -3.46 12.50 7.52
C GLY A 98 -4.19 11.70 6.43
N ILE A 99 -4.05 12.10 5.16
CA ILE A 99 -4.63 11.37 4.02
C ILE A 99 -4.01 9.98 3.88
N ILE A 100 -2.68 9.87 4.00
CA ILE A 100 -1.97 8.59 3.93
C ILE A 100 -2.43 7.64 5.04
N THR A 101 -2.54 8.12 6.28
CA THR A 101 -3.05 7.30 7.39
C THR A 101 -4.49 6.84 7.16
N GLN A 102 -5.35 7.70 6.61
CA GLN A 102 -6.71 7.31 6.24
C GLN A 102 -6.72 6.24 5.14
N LEU A 103 -5.84 6.35 4.14
CA LEU A 103 -5.64 5.33 3.10
C LEU A 103 -5.19 3.99 3.69
N GLU A 104 -4.18 4.00 4.56
CA GLU A 104 -3.68 2.80 5.23
C GLU A 104 -4.80 2.11 6.04
N GLN A 105 -5.59 2.88 6.78
CA GLN A 105 -6.72 2.35 7.54
C GLN A 105 -7.77 1.70 6.62
N ARG A 106 -8.07 2.31 5.47
CA ARG A 106 -9.01 1.77 4.49
C ARG A 106 -8.52 0.47 3.87
N ILE A 107 -7.26 0.41 3.48
CA ILE A 107 -6.62 -0.81 2.96
C ILE A 107 -6.65 -1.92 4.02
N SER A 108 -6.39 -1.58 5.29
CA SER A 108 -6.47 -2.53 6.40
C SER A 108 -7.89 -3.06 6.62
N LEU A 109 -8.92 -2.21 6.50
CA LEU A 109 -10.32 -2.63 6.57
C LEU A 109 -10.68 -3.60 5.44
N LEU A 110 -10.19 -3.36 4.22
CA LEU A 110 -10.43 -4.26 3.09
C LEU A 110 -9.79 -5.63 3.28
N LYS A 111 -8.57 -5.70 3.81
CA LYS A 111 -7.94 -6.98 4.18
C LYS A 111 -8.76 -7.77 5.17
N ARG A 112 -9.57 -7.10 6.00
CA ARG A 112 -10.47 -7.71 6.98
C ARG A 112 -11.90 -7.91 6.45
N GLY A 113 -12.15 -7.66 5.17
CA GLY A 113 -13.47 -7.78 4.54
C GLY A 113 -14.48 -6.71 4.98
N LYS A 114 -14.04 -5.60 5.58
CA LYS A 114 -14.90 -4.50 6.04
C LYS A 114 -14.89 -3.34 5.06
N VAL A 115 -16.04 -2.67 4.92
CA VAL A 115 -16.21 -1.52 4.03
C VAL A 115 -15.96 -0.24 4.82
N PRO A 116 -15.00 0.62 4.41
CA PRO A 116 -14.83 1.91 5.04
C PRO A 116 -16.01 2.84 4.74
N GLU A 117 -16.33 3.73 5.67
CA GLU A 117 -17.36 4.76 5.47
C GLU A 117 -16.95 5.72 4.35
N LYS A 118 -17.88 6.12 3.49
CA LYS A 118 -17.59 6.99 2.34
C LYS A 118 -17.24 8.41 2.84
N VAL A 119 -16.10 8.95 2.39
CA VAL A 119 -15.77 10.37 2.62
C VAL A 119 -15.59 11.09 1.30
N GLN A 120 -16.10 12.32 1.25
CA GLN A 120 -16.09 13.15 0.05
C GLN A 120 -14.69 13.43 -0.50
N GLU A 121 -13.67 13.41 0.35
CA GLU A 121 -12.26 13.66 0.00
C GLU A 121 -11.60 12.47 -0.71
N LEU A 122 -12.16 11.25 -0.62
CA LEU A 122 -11.57 10.02 -1.13
C LEU A 122 -12.53 9.24 -2.06
N LYS A 123 -13.49 9.92 -2.69
CA LYS A 123 -14.52 9.28 -3.54
C LYS A 123 -13.96 8.38 -4.66
N LEU A 124 -12.86 8.79 -5.30
CA LEU A 124 -12.21 7.99 -6.36
C LEU A 124 -11.61 6.69 -5.79
N ILE A 125 -11.07 6.75 -4.58
CA ILE A 125 -10.56 5.56 -3.89
C ILE A 125 -11.75 4.68 -3.46
N ASP A 126 -12.85 5.28 -2.99
CA ASP A 126 -14.06 4.53 -2.65
C ASP A 126 -14.65 3.78 -3.87
N SER A 127 -14.59 4.34 -5.08
CA SER A 127 -15.04 3.64 -6.29
C SER A 127 -14.11 2.48 -6.63
N GLU A 128 -12.79 2.72 -6.64
CA GLU A 128 -11.77 1.69 -6.92
C GLU A 128 -11.89 0.50 -5.95
N ILE A 129 -12.08 0.81 -4.66
CA ILE A 129 -12.28 -0.19 -3.61
C ILE A 129 -13.52 -1.05 -3.90
N ASN A 130 -14.61 -0.46 -4.38
CA ASN A 130 -15.81 -1.23 -4.70
C ASN A 130 -15.64 -2.09 -5.94
N GLU A 131 -14.87 -1.63 -6.93
CA GLU A 131 -14.52 -2.40 -8.12
C GLU A 131 -13.67 -3.62 -7.75
N ILE A 132 -12.59 -3.42 -6.98
CA ILE A 132 -11.75 -4.51 -6.44
C ILE A 132 -12.59 -5.51 -5.65
N ARG A 133 -13.57 -5.03 -4.87
CA ARG A 133 -14.47 -5.93 -4.11
C ARG A 133 -15.36 -6.75 -5.03
N HIS A 134 -15.92 -6.13 -6.06
CA HIS A 134 -16.76 -6.82 -7.05
C HIS A 134 -15.95 -7.89 -7.77
N GLU A 135 -14.74 -7.56 -8.23
CA GLU A 135 -13.83 -8.51 -8.87
C GLU A 135 -13.45 -9.67 -7.95
N ASN A 136 -13.11 -9.39 -6.68
CA ASN A 136 -12.84 -10.44 -5.70
C ASN A 136 -14.04 -11.37 -5.46
N GLU A 137 -15.27 -10.84 -5.50
CA GLU A 137 -16.47 -11.65 -5.37
C GLU A 137 -16.67 -12.56 -6.57
N LEU A 138 -16.44 -12.06 -7.79
CA LEU A 138 -16.49 -12.87 -9.01
C LEU A 138 -15.45 -14.01 -8.96
N VAL A 139 -14.21 -13.70 -8.58
CA VAL A 139 -13.14 -14.70 -8.42
C VAL A 139 -13.52 -15.74 -7.37
N ARG A 140 -14.12 -15.33 -6.24
CA ARG A 140 -14.61 -16.28 -5.23
C ARG A 140 -15.69 -17.20 -5.77
N GLN A 141 -16.64 -16.67 -6.54
CA GLN A 141 -17.67 -17.49 -7.16
C GLN A 141 -17.07 -18.49 -8.15
N GLU A 142 -16.10 -18.07 -8.96
CA GLU A 142 -15.40 -18.95 -9.88
C GLU A 142 -14.65 -20.08 -9.16
N ILE A 143 -13.93 -19.76 -8.08
CA ILE A 143 -13.27 -20.75 -7.22
C ILE A 143 -14.28 -21.73 -6.63
N LEU A 144 -15.44 -21.25 -6.14
CA LEU A 144 -16.48 -22.12 -5.60
C LEU A 144 -17.06 -23.06 -6.65
N ILE A 145 -17.28 -22.56 -7.88
CA ILE A 145 -17.72 -23.38 -9.01
C ILE A 145 -16.66 -24.44 -9.33
N GLU A 146 -15.38 -24.08 -9.35
CA GLU A 146 -14.29 -25.00 -9.63
C GLU A 146 -14.15 -26.08 -8.55
N ILE A 147 -14.25 -25.69 -7.27
CA ILE A 147 -14.28 -26.62 -6.13
C ILE A 147 -15.48 -27.56 -6.25
N GLY A 148 -16.65 -27.04 -6.60
CA GLY A 148 -17.85 -27.84 -6.84
C GLY A 148 -17.64 -28.90 -7.92
N LYS A 149 -17.11 -28.51 -9.09
CA LYS A 149 -16.78 -29.45 -10.18
C LYS A 149 -15.77 -30.53 -9.76
N LYS A 150 -14.74 -30.15 -8.98
CA LYS A 150 -13.76 -31.11 -8.43
C LYS A 150 -14.43 -32.09 -7.47
N ASN A 151 -15.30 -31.62 -6.59
CA ASN A 151 -16.06 -32.47 -5.66
C ASN A 151 -17.02 -33.43 -6.38
N ASP A 152 -17.71 -32.96 -7.43
CA ASP A 152 -18.60 -33.78 -8.24
C ASP A 152 -17.83 -34.89 -8.97
N LEU A 153 -16.66 -34.57 -9.53
CA LEU A 153 -15.77 -35.55 -10.17
C LEU A 153 -15.32 -36.63 -9.18
N VAL A 154 -14.92 -36.24 -7.97
CA VAL A 154 -14.50 -37.19 -6.92
C VAL A 154 -15.68 -38.07 -6.49
N THR A 155 -16.86 -37.48 -6.29
CA THR A 155 -18.08 -38.23 -5.93
C THR A 155 -18.47 -39.23 -7.01
N TYR A 156 -18.42 -38.81 -8.28
CA TYR A 156 -18.66 -39.66 -9.44
C TYR A 156 -17.73 -40.87 -9.45
N LEU A 157 -16.42 -40.64 -9.29
CA LEU A 157 -15.42 -41.70 -9.26
C LEU A 157 -15.67 -42.68 -8.10
N ALA A 158 -15.86 -42.15 -6.89
CA ALA A 158 -16.06 -42.96 -5.70
C ALA A 158 -17.28 -43.90 -5.84
N HIS A 159 -18.39 -43.38 -6.37
CA HIS A 159 -19.58 -44.19 -6.63
C HIS A 159 -19.29 -45.30 -7.66
N TYR A 160 -18.64 -44.94 -8.77
CA TYR A 160 -18.46 -45.83 -9.91
C TYR A 160 -17.39 -46.89 -9.67
N LEU A 161 -16.39 -46.63 -8.82
CA LEU A 161 -15.41 -47.64 -8.38
C LEU A 161 -16.00 -48.61 -7.34
N ARG A 162 -16.91 -48.15 -6.48
CA ARG A 162 -17.53 -49.00 -5.45
C ARG A 162 -18.34 -50.14 -6.04
N THR A 163 -19.05 -49.92 -7.15
CA THR A 163 -19.88 -50.96 -7.79
C THR A 163 -19.10 -52.18 -8.31
N PRO A 164 -18.05 -52.05 -9.15
CA PRO A 164 -17.25 -53.18 -9.59
C PRO A 164 -16.47 -53.81 -8.42
N LEU A 165 -15.93 -53.01 -7.49
CA LEU A 165 -15.26 -53.53 -6.29
C LEU A 165 -16.18 -54.42 -5.44
N THR A 166 -17.41 -53.96 -5.17
CA THR A 166 -18.40 -54.74 -4.40
C THR A 166 -18.74 -56.04 -5.12
N SER A 167 -18.85 -56.00 -6.45
CA SER A 167 -19.11 -57.20 -7.26
C SER A 167 -17.93 -58.18 -7.21
N ILE A 168 -16.70 -57.67 -7.31
CA ILE A 168 -15.47 -58.47 -7.22
C ILE A 168 -15.38 -59.16 -5.86
N VAL A 169 -15.55 -58.41 -4.77
CA VAL A 169 -15.54 -58.98 -3.41
C VAL A 169 -16.66 -60.01 -3.24
N GLY A 170 -17.86 -59.74 -3.78
CA GLY A 170 -18.99 -60.68 -3.73
C GLY A 170 -18.71 -62.00 -4.44
N TYR A 171 -18.18 -61.96 -5.66
CA TYR A 171 -17.82 -63.18 -6.39
C TYR A 171 -16.67 -63.95 -5.72
N LEU A 172 -15.64 -63.26 -5.22
CA LEU A 172 -14.54 -63.89 -4.47
C LEU A 172 -15.06 -64.58 -3.21
N LYS A 173 -15.98 -63.95 -2.47
CA LYS A 173 -16.58 -64.53 -1.27
C LYS A 173 -17.35 -65.81 -1.57
N ILE A 174 -18.12 -65.85 -2.67
CA ILE A 174 -18.81 -67.08 -3.07
C ILE A 174 -17.82 -68.19 -3.47
N LEU A 175 -16.71 -67.83 -4.14
CA LEU A 175 -15.68 -68.79 -4.51
C LEU A 175 -14.89 -69.33 -3.31
N ASP A 176 -14.79 -68.56 -2.22
CA ASP A 176 -14.08 -68.91 -0.99
C ASP A 176 -14.95 -69.74 -0.02
N GLU A 177 -16.23 -69.37 0.15
CA GLU A 177 -17.11 -69.97 1.16
C GLU A 177 -17.93 -71.18 0.66
N SER A 178 -18.02 -71.39 -0.66
CA SER A 178 -18.92 -72.41 -1.25
C SER A 178 -18.20 -73.42 -2.12
N GLU A 179 -18.54 -74.71 -1.99
CA GLU A 179 -18.18 -75.74 -2.97
C GLU A 179 -19.00 -75.57 -4.26
N VAL A 180 -18.51 -74.70 -5.14
CA VAL A 180 -19.07 -74.49 -6.48
C VAL A 180 -18.50 -75.48 -7.49
N THR A 181 -19.36 -75.97 -8.38
CA THR A 181 -18.93 -76.81 -9.52
C THR A 181 -17.94 -76.06 -10.42
N GLU A 182 -17.04 -76.80 -11.07
CA GLU A 182 -16.03 -76.26 -11.99
C GLU A 182 -16.62 -75.36 -13.09
N LYS A 183 -17.84 -75.65 -13.54
CA LYS A 183 -18.54 -74.80 -14.51
C LYS A 183 -18.89 -73.43 -13.93
N VAL A 184 -19.43 -73.37 -12.71
CA VAL A 184 -19.80 -72.11 -12.03
C VAL A 184 -18.56 -71.32 -11.64
N ARG A 185 -17.50 -72.00 -11.19
CA ARG A 185 -16.20 -71.39 -10.91
C ARG A 185 -15.63 -70.64 -12.11
N ARG A 186 -15.59 -71.29 -13.28
CA ARG A 186 -15.12 -70.65 -14.54
C ARG A 186 -15.96 -69.42 -14.92
N ASP A 187 -17.28 -69.50 -14.75
CA ASP A 187 -18.19 -68.39 -15.04
C ASP A 187 -17.96 -67.18 -14.10
N TYR A 188 -17.75 -67.42 -12.81
CA TYR A 188 -17.45 -66.37 -11.83
C TYR A 188 -16.08 -65.75 -12.02
N ILE A 189 -15.05 -66.55 -12.36
CA ILE A 189 -13.72 -66.04 -12.72
C ILE A 189 -13.82 -65.12 -13.94
N LYS A 190 -14.60 -65.50 -14.97
CA LYS A 190 -14.84 -64.65 -16.13
C LYS A 190 -15.50 -63.32 -15.75
N LYS A 191 -16.55 -63.35 -14.92
CA LYS A 191 -17.22 -62.14 -14.41
C LYS A 191 -16.28 -61.26 -13.57
N LEU A 192 -15.43 -61.86 -12.74
CA LEU A 192 -14.39 -61.16 -11.97
C LEU A 192 -13.42 -60.42 -12.88
N LEU A 193 -12.96 -61.08 -13.94
CA LEU A 193 -12.04 -60.49 -14.91
C LEU A 193 -12.71 -59.32 -15.65
N GLU A 194 -13.95 -59.47 -16.10
CA GLU A 194 -14.73 -58.38 -16.73
C GLU A 194 -14.90 -57.18 -15.79
N LYS A 195 -15.20 -57.40 -14.50
CA LYS A 195 -15.32 -56.31 -13.52
C LYS A 195 -13.98 -55.64 -13.22
N SER A 196 -12.88 -56.39 -13.25
CA SER A 196 -11.52 -55.85 -13.06
C SER A 196 -11.12 -54.95 -14.22
N TYR A 197 -11.37 -55.35 -15.47
CA TYR A 197 -11.15 -54.50 -16.64
C TYR A 197 -12.01 -53.23 -16.63
N ARG A 198 -13.27 -53.33 -16.19
CA ARG A 198 -14.11 -52.13 -16.05
C ARG A 198 -13.57 -51.16 -15.00
N MET A 199 -13.01 -51.67 -13.90
CA MET A 199 -12.41 -50.84 -12.85
C MET A 199 -11.11 -50.18 -13.32
N GLU A 200 -10.31 -50.88 -14.11
CA GLU A 200 -9.12 -50.33 -14.78
C GLU A 200 -9.50 -49.18 -15.73
N ASP A 201 -10.51 -49.38 -16.58
CA ASP A 201 -11.01 -48.35 -17.50
C ASP A 201 -11.51 -47.09 -16.76
N LEU A 202 -12.27 -47.25 -15.67
CA LEU A 202 -12.70 -46.12 -14.84
C LEU A 202 -11.52 -45.37 -14.21
N THR A 203 -10.47 -46.10 -13.82
CA THR A 203 -9.25 -45.51 -13.24
C THR A 203 -8.47 -44.73 -14.31
N ASN A 204 -8.34 -45.28 -15.51
CA ASN A 204 -7.69 -44.61 -16.64
C ASN A 204 -8.43 -43.33 -17.06
N GLN A 205 -9.77 -43.38 -17.15
CA GLN A 205 -10.59 -42.20 -17.43
C GLN A 205 -10.39 -41.09 -16.39
N PHE A 206 -10.23 -41.44 -15.12
CA PHE A 206 -9.92 -40.47 -14.07
C PHE A 206 -8.54 -39.83 -14.25
N PHE A 207 -7.51 -40.63 -14.57
CA PHE A 207 -6.17 -40.10 -14.86
C PHE A 207 -6.17 -39.19 -16.09
N ASP A 208 -6.91 -39.52 -17.13
CA ASP A 208 -7.05 -38.67 -18.31
C ASP A 208 -7.71 -37.33 -17.95
N ILE A 209 -8.84 -37.35 -17.24
CA ILE A 209 -9.54 -36.13 -16.82
C ILE A 209 -8.64 -35.25 -15.94
N THR A 210 -7.96 -35.83 -14.96
CA THR A 210 -7.06 -35.07 -14.07
C THR A 210 -5.84 -34.53 -14.81
N ARG A 211 -5.29 -35.26 -15.78
CA ARG A 211 -4.20 -34.77 -16.64
C ARG A 211 -4.65 -33.61 -17.52
N PHE A 212 -5.81 -33.71 -18.16
CA PHE A 212 -6.37 -32.62 -18.97
C PHE A 212 -6.79 -31.40 -18.13
N SER A 213 -7.16 -31.59 -16.86
CA SER A 213 -7.54 -30.51 -15.94
C SER A 213 -6.34 -29.82 -15.27
N LEU A 214 -5.18 -30.48 -15.18
CA LEU A 214 -3.98 -29.97 -14.49
C LEU A 214 -2.90 -29.43 -15.45
N GLN A 215 -2.96 -29.77 -16.73
CA GLN A 215 -2.16 -29.10 -17.75
C GLN A 215 -2.96 -27.91 -18.28
N GLU A 216 -2.42 -26.69 -18.13
CA GLU A 216 -2.80 -25.58 -19.02
C GLU A 216 -2.46 -26.04 -20.44
N ILE A 217 -3.42 -26.63 -21.15
CA ILE A 217 -3.22 -27.00 -22.55
C ILE A 217 -3.24 -25.67 -23.31
N PRO A 218 -2.10 -25.21 -23.89
CA PRO A 218 -2.15 -24.08 -24.79
C PRO A 218 -3.03 -24.50 -25.96
N LEU A 219 -4.21 -23.89 -26.04
CA LEU A 219 -5.18 -24.10 -27.11
C LEU A 219 -4.56 -23.55 -28.39
N ASN A 220 -3.75 -24.36 -29.07
CA ASN A 220 -3.20 -24.02 -30.37
C ASN A 220 -4.32 -24.20 -31.41
N LYS A 221 -5.13 -23.16 -31.59
CA LYS A 221 -6.12 -23.09 -32.66
C LYS A 221 -5.36 -22.97 -33.98
N SER A 222 -5.06 -24.09 -34.64
CA SER A 222 -4.74 -24.04 -36.06
C SER A 222 -6.02 -23.82 -36.86
N LEU A 223 -5.96 -22.90 -37.82
CA LEU A 223 -7.02 -22.71 -38.81
C LEU A 223 -7.19 -24.02 -39.58
N LEU A 224 -8.30 -24.71 -39.35
CA LEU A 224 -8.71 -25.82 -40.18
C LEU A 224 -9.27 -25.22 -41.47
N ASP A 225 -8.46 -25.20 -42.53
CA ASP A 225 -8.97 -24.97 -43.88
C ASP A 225 -9.85 -26.17 -44.24
N ALA A 226 -11.15 -26.03 -43.97
CA ALA A 226 -12.16 -26.90 -44.52
C ALA A 226 -12.33 -26.56 -46.01
N ALA A 227 -11.35 -26.98 -46.81
CA ALA A 227 -11.54 -27.12 -48.25
C ALA A 227 -12.45 -28.32 -48.49
N PHE A 228 -13.75 -28.07 -48.51
CA PHE A 228 -14.71 -29.00 -49.11
C PHE A 228 -14.40 -29.06 -50.60
N SER A 229 -13.88 -30.19 -51.06
CA SER A 229 -13.85 -30.60 -52.47
C SER A 229 -14.99 -31.56 -52.77
#